data_AF-A0A2N3AM11-F1
#
_entry.id   AF-A0A2N3AM11-F1
#
_cell.length_a   1.000
_cell.length_b   1.000
_cell.length_c   1.000
_cell.angle_alpha   90.00
_cell.angle_beta   90.00
_cell.angle_gamma   90.00
#
_symmetry.space_group_name_H-M   'P 1'
#
loop_
_entity.id
_entity.type
_entity.pdbx_description
1 polymer ?
#
loop_
_entity_poly.entity_id
_entity_poly.type
_entity_poly.pdbx_seq_one_letter_code
_entity_poly.pdbx_strand_id
1 'polypeptide(L)'
;MKYAVDTEGDSLLPGGHFDTSVDPYHRPQGWQQGEGQSAIERSAVPEGVVGYPTRASAEKAKRPIAAILSYLTLVHDEVMETYPAGKLPPVEKISLRDPKEMEPFLKEPMSKGWKSVFELPYIGQINSL
;
A
#
# COMPACT_ATOMS: atom_id res chain seq x y z
N MET A 1 14.54 -0.74 24.62
CA MET A 1 13.58 -1.24 25.63
C MET A 1 13.49 -0.35 26.86
N LYS A 2 14.59 0.05 27.50
CA LYS A 2 14.57 0.90 28.71
C LYS A 2 13.72 2.18 28.60
N TYR A 3 13.64 2.78 27.42
CA TYR A 3 12.88 4.01 27.16
C TYR A 3 11.57 3.78 26.38
N ALA A 4 11.20 2.52 26.13
CA ALA A 4 9.97 2.22 25.41
C ALA A 4 8.79 2.40 26.37
N VAL A 5 7.72 3.02 25.88
CA VAL A 5 6.47 3.20 26.61
C VAL A 5 5.42 2.32 25.96
N ASP A 6 4.72 1.56 26.78
CA ASP A 6 3.57 0.77 26.35
C ASP A 6 2.30 1.58 26.55
N THR A 7 1.43 1.53 25.56
CA THR A 7 0.15 2.25 25.54
C THR A 7 -0.91 1.37 24.90
N GLU A 8 -2.17 1.67 25.19
CA GLU A 8 -3.32 1.01 24.60
C GLU A 8 -4.25 2.07 24.01
N GLY A 9 -4.76 1.83 22.80
CA GLY A 9 -5.70 2.74 22.18
C GLY A 9 -7.06 2.70 22.89
N ASP A 10 -7.79 3.80 22.81
CA ASP A 10 -9.14 3.91 23.38
C ASP A 10 -10.20 3.69 22.30
N SER A 11 -10.88 2.55 22.36
CA SER A 11 -11.94 2.18 21.40
C SER A 11 -13.28 2.75 21.86
N LEU A 12 -13.96 3.48 20.96
CA LEU A 12 -15.27 4.08 21.24
C LEU A 12 -16.43 3.14 20.88
N LEU A 13 -16.14 2.00 20.26
CA LEU A 13 -17.08 0.95 19.90
C LEU A 13 -16.61 -0.42 20.41
N PRO A 14 -17.53 -1.41 20.54
CA PRO A 14 -17.16 -2.80 20.81
C PRO A 14 -16.23 -3.36 19.73
N GLY A 15 -15.26 -4.17 20.14
CA GLY A 15 -14.36 -4.87 19.22
C GLY A 15 -15.08 -5.95 18.39
N GLY A 16 -14.45 -6.37 17.30
CA GLY A 16 -14.92 -7.48 16.44
C GLY A 16 -15.61 -7.06 15.14
N HIS A 17 -16.00 -5.80 15.01
CA HIS A 17 -16.55 -5.26 13.75
C HIS A 17 -15.46 -4.80 12.79
N PHE A 18 -14.56 -3.95 13.30
CA PHE A 18 -13.43 -3.42 12.57
C PHE A 18 -12.14 -4.12 12.98
N ASP A 19 -11.23 -4.30 12.02
CA ASP A 19 -9.90 -4.83 12.25
C ASP A 19 -8.94 -3.82 12.89
N THR A 20 -7.76 -4.31 13.25
CA THR A 20 -6.63 -3.48 13.72
C THR A 20 -5.80 -3.00 12.54
N SER A 21 -4.85 -2.08 12.77
CA SER A 21 -4.12 -1.34 11.72
C SER A 21 -3.42 -2.17 10.63
N VAL A 22 -3.21 -3.48 10.84
CA VAL A 22 -2.58 -4.38 9.87
C VAL A 22 -3.54 -5.45 9.33
N ASP A 23 -4.85 -5.26 9.56
CA ASP A 23 -5.95 -6.16 9.22
C ASP A 23 -5.68 -7.68 9.48
N PRO A 24 -5.08 -8.08 10.64
CA PRO A 24 -4.61 -9.44 10.86
C PRO A 24 -5.73 -10.45 11.17
N TYR A 25 -6.94 -9.97 11.48
CA TYR A 25 -8.05 -10.82 11.91
C TYR A 25 -9.07 -11.08 10.78
N HIS A 26 -8.92 -10.43 9.63
CA HIS A 26 -9.86 -10.44 8.52
C HIS A 26 -11.31 -10.19 8.98
N ARG A 27 -11.49 -9.17 9.82
CA ARG A 27 -12.82 -8.76 10.30
C ARG A 27 -13.67 -8.18 9.16
N PRO A 28 -15.01 -8.09 9.33
CA PRO A 28 -15.90 -7.60 8.28
C PRO A 28 -15.54 -6.23 7.73
N GLN A 29 -14.96 -5.35 8.57
CA GLN A 29 -14.49 -4.03 8.17
C GLN A 29 -12.99 -3.92 8.42
N GLY A 30 -12.24 -3.41 7.44
CA GLY A 30 -10.83 -3.09 7.61
C GLY A 30 -10.63 -1.88 8.52
N TRP A 31 -9.46 -1.75 9.14
CA TRP A 31 -9.19 -0.66 10.08
C TRP A 31 -9.42 0.74 9.46
N GLN A 32 -8.96 0.92 8.22
CA GLN A 32 -9.09 2.17 7.46
C GLN A 32 -10.53 2.62 7.18
N GLN A 33 -11.53 1.75 7.41
CA GLN A 33 -12.94 2.05 7.13
C GLN A 33 -13.67 2.69 8.32
N GLY A 34 -13.10 2.66 9.51
CA GLY A 34 -13.75 3.19 10.71
C GLY A 34 -13.15 4.51 11.15
N GLU A 35 -13.47 5.59 10.43
CA GLU A 35 -13.18 6.93 10.90
C GLU A 35 -14.08 7.27 12.09
N GLY A 36 -13.47 7.70 13.22
CA GLY A 36 -14.19 8.05 14.45
C GLY A 36 -14.61 6.86 15.34
N GLN A 37 -14.22 5.63 15.01
CA GLN A 37 -14.51 4.43 15.84
C GLN A 37 -13.65 4.31 17.11
N SER A 38 -12.55 5.04 17.16
CA SER A 38 -11.58 5.08 18.26
C SER A 38 -11.19 6.52 18.52
N ALA A 39 -10.79 6.84 19.75
CA ALA A 39 -10.30 8.17 20.08
C ALA A 39 -9.01 8.47 19.29
N ILE A 40 -8.85 9.73 18.89
CA ILE A 40 -7.65 10.17 18.17
C ILE A 40 -6.40 9.95 19.02
N GLU A 41 -5.29 9.53 18.39
CA GLU A 41 -4.06 9.15 19.10
C GLU A 41 -3.54 10.25 20.03
N ARG A 42 -3.65 11.52 19.63
CA ARG A 42 -3.24 12.66 20.48
C ARG A 42 -4.00 12.74 21.81
N SER A 43 -5.24 12.26 21.84
CA SER A 43 -6.07 12.22 23.04
C SER A 43 -5.89 10.93 23.84
N ALA A 44 -5.83 9.79 23.14
CA ALA A 44 -5.81 8.47 23.78
C ALA A 44 -4.40 8.04 24.23
N VAL A 45 -3.37 8.38 23.44
CA VAL A 45 -1.99 7.94 23.60
C VAL A 45 -1.00 9.09 23.37
N PRO A 46 -0.99 10.10 24.28
CA PRO A 46 -0.17 11.31 24.12
C PRO A 46 1.35 11.04 24.05
N GLU A 47 1.80 9.86 24.46
CA GLU A 47 3.19 9.40 24.37
C GLU A 47 3.65 9.12 22.94
N GLY A 48 2.73 9.08 21.96
CA GLY A 48 3.04 8.86 20.55
C GLY A 48 3.37 7.41 20.20
N VAL A 49 2.93 6.46 21.03
CA VAL A 49 3.06 5.02 20.80
C VAL A 49 1.65 4.44 20.78
N VAL A 50 1.41 3.43 19.93
CA VAL A 50 0.22 2.58 20.01
C VAL A 50 0.68 1.13 20.13
N GLY A 51 0.44 0.50 21.28
CA GLY A 51 0.76 -0.89 21.57
C GLY A 51 1.92 -1.08 22.56
N TYR A 52 2.49 -2.29 22.58
CA TYR A 52 3.43 -2.73 23.62
C TYR A 52 4.85 -2.98 23.09
N PRO A 53 5.62 -1.95 22.70
CA PRO A 53 6.98 -2.12 22.21
C PRO A 53 7.92 -2.74 23.26
N THR A 54 7.61 -2.69 24.56
CA THR A 54 8.43 -3.35 25.60
C THR A 54 8.42 -4.89 25.48
N ARG A 55 7.57 -5.46 24.62
CA ARG A 55 7.55 -6.89 24.30
C ARG A 55 8.42 -7.28 23.11
N ALA A 56 9.02 -6.30 22.43
CA ALA A 56 9.87 -6.54 21.26
C ALA A 56 11.19 -7.25 21.62
N SER A 57 11.73 -8.01 20.67
CA SER A 57 13.08 -8.56 20.75
C SER A 57 13.63 -8.77 19.34
N ALA A 58 14.94 -8.75 19.17
CA ALA A 58 15.57 -9.00 17.87
C ALA A 58 15.21 -10.39 17.31
N GLU A 59 15.06 -11.39 18.19
CA GLU A 59 14.70 -12.75 17.78
C GLU A 59 13.31 -12.81 17.12
N LYS A 60 12.31 -12.12 17.70
CA LYS A 60 10.95 -12.05 17.14
C LYS A 60 10.91 -11.43 15.74
N ALA A 61 11.89 -10.60 15.38
CA ALA A 61 11.95 -9.95 14.08
C ALA A 61 12.46 -10.88 12.96
N LYS A 62 13.26 -11.91 13.28
CA LYS A 62 13.90 -12.76 12.25
C LYS A 62 12.91 -13.44 11.32
N ARG A 63 11.90 -14.12 11.88
CA ARG A 63 10.88 -14.84 11.10
C ARG A 63 10.07 -13.91 10.16
N PRO A 64 9.44 -12.82 10.63
CA PRO A 64 8.68 -11.94 9.75
C PRO A 64 9.56 -11.25 8.71
N ILE A 65 10.78 -10.83 9.06
CA ILE A 65 11.73 -10.24 8.10
C ILE A 65 12.09 -11.25 7.01
N ALA A 66 12.45 -12.48 7.37
CA ALA A 66 12.76 -13.52 6.39
C ALA A 66 11.57 -13.81 5.47
N ALA A 67 10.35 -13.86 6.03
CA ALA A 67 9.14 -14.09 5.26
C ALA A 67 8.85 -12.96 4.26
N ILE A 68 8.88 -11.69 4.69
CA ILE A 68 8.63 -10.56 3.78
C ILE A 68 9.72 -10.44 2.72
N LEU A 69 10.99 -10.65 3.07
CA LEU A 69 12.08 -10.62 2.09
C LEU A 69 11.90 -11.73 1.05
N SER A 70 11.57 -12.96 1.49
CA SER A 70 11.30 -14.08 0.57
C SER A 70 10.13 -13.76 -0.36
N TYR A 71 9.06 -13.16 0.17
CA TYR A 71 7.90 -12.79 -0.63
C TYR A 71 8.21 -11.66 -1.61
N LEU A 72 8.93 -10.61 -1.19
CA LEU A 72 9.33 -9.52 -2.08
C LEU A 72 10.24 -10.01 -3.21
N THR A 73 11.16 -10.94 -2.91
CA THR A 73 11.99 -11.59 -3.94
C THR A 73 11.12 -12.40 -4.90
N LEU A 74 10.19 -13.22 -4.39
CA LEU A 74 9.27 -13.99 -5.23
C LEU A 74 8.48 -13.08 -6.19
N VAL A 75 7.85 -12.03 -5.66
CA VAL A 75 7.07 -11.09 -6.47
C VAL A 75 7.95 -10.38 -7.49
N HIS A 76 9.15 -9.95 -7.10
CA HIS A 76 10.10 -9.35 -8.02
C HIS A 76 10.44 -10.30 -9.19
N ASP A 77 10.79 -11.54 -8.88
CA ASP A 77 11.23 -12.53 -9.87
C ASP A 77 10.08 -12.90 -10.82
N GLU A 78 8.88 -13.13 -10.29
CA GLU A 78 7.68 -13.43 -11.10
C GLU A 78 7.30 -12.25 -12.02
N VAL A 79 7.42 -11.01 -11.54
CA VAL A 79 7.19 -9.81 -12.35
C VAL A 79 8.23 -9.72 -13.48
N MET A 80 9.51 -9.90 -13.17
CA MET A 80 10.60 -9.81 -14.14
C MET A 80 10.58 -10.96 -15.16
N GLU A 81 10.13 -12.16 -14.76
CA GLU A 81 9.92 -13.30 -15.66
C GLU A 81 8.75 -13.04 -16.62
N THR A 82 7.62 -12.56 -16.09
CA THR A 82 6.41 -12.33 -16.89
C THR A 82 6.54 -11.12 -17.82
N TYR A 83 7.07 -10.02 -17.26
CA TYR A 83 7.19 -8.69 -17.86
C TYR A 83 8.61 -8.13 -17.64
N PRO A 84 9.62 -8.67 -18.34
CA PRO A 84 10.97 -8.11 -18.33
C PRO A 84 10.97 -6.64 -18.76
N ALA A 85 12.06 -5.92 -18.45
CA ALA A 85 12.22 -4.51 -18.80
C ALA A 85 11.88 -4.23 -20.27
N GLY A 86 11.00 -3.26 -20.52
CA GLY A 86 10.50 -2.90 -21.85
C GLY A 86 9.31 -3.72 -22.35
N LYS A 87 8.91 -4.78 -21.64
CA LYS A 87 7.69 -5.54 -21.93
C LYS A 87 6.59 -5.17 -20.94
N LEU A 88 5.46 -4.71 -21.46
CA LEU A 88 4.30 -4.35 -20.65
C LEU A 88 3.19 -5.40 -20.79
N PRO A 89 2.23 -5.45 -19.84
CA PRO A 89 0.97 -6.15 -20.06
C PRO A 89 0.25 -5.61 -21.31
N PRO A 90 -0.60 -6.42 -21.96
CA PRO A 90 -1.37 -5.97 -23.12
C PRO A 90 -2.18 -4.72 -22.79
N VAL A 91 -2.02 -3.66 -23.58
CA VAL A 91 -2.56 -2.32 -23.31
C VAL A 91 -4.08 -2.36 -23.18
N GLU A 92 -4.74 -3.09 -24.08
CA GLU A 92 -6.18 -3.28 -24.13
C GLU A 92 -6.78 -3.99 -22.91
N LYS A 93 -5.94 -4.63 -22.08
CA LYS A 93 -6.37 -5.26 -20.82
C LYS A 93 -6.21 -4.37 -19.59
N ILE A 94 -5.42 -3.30 -19.69
CA ILE A 94 -5.08 -2.41 -18.56
C ILE A 94 -5.51 -0.95 -18.80
N SER A 95 -5.96 -0.63 -20.01
CA SER A 95 -6.38 0.69 -20.43
C SER A 95 -7.61 0.59 -21.32
N LEU A 96 -8.49 1.60 -21.21
CA LEU A 96 -9.64 1.77 -22.12
C LEU A 96 -9.27 2.47 -23.43
N ARG A 97 -7.99 2.77 -23.67
CA ARG A 97 -7.49 3.49 -24.85
C ARG A 97 -7.12 2.54 -25.97
N ASP A 98 -7.15 3.05 -27.21
CA ASP A 98 -6.60 2.31 -28.36
C ASP A 98 -5.10 2.06 -28.13
N PRO A 99 -4.63 0.80 -28.19
CA PRO A 99 -3.21 0.47 -28.09
C PRO A 99 -2.31 1.28 -29.03
N LYS A 100 -2.78 1.62 -30.23
CA LYS A 100 -2.00 2.40 -31.21
C LYS A 100 -1.76 3.83 -30.75
N GLU A 101 -2.74 4.46 -30.13
CA GLU A 101 -2.61 5.81 -29.58
C GLU A 101 -1.63 5.83 -28.39
N MET A 102 -1.49 4.71 -27.69
CA MET A 102 -0.61 4.58 -26.54
C MET A 102 0.85 4.38 -26.89
N GLU A 103 1.19 3.92 -28.10
CA GLU A 103 2.58 3.58 -28.49
C GLU A 103 3.62 4.66 -28.13
N PRO A 104 3.40 5.98 -28.36
CA PRO A 104 4.40 7.00 -28.00
C PRO A 104 4.63 7.12 -26.49
N PHE A 105 3.63 6.83 -25.67
CA PHE A 105 3.66 7.00 -24.21
C PHE A 105 4.28 5.80 -23.49
N LEU A 106 4.37 4.66 -24.18
CA LEU A 106 4.92 3.41 -23.64
C LEU A 106 6.40 3.20 -24.01
N LYS A 107 6.98 4.14 -24.77
CA LYS A 107 8.41 4.12 -25.11
C LYS A 107 9.28 4.48 -23.91
N GLU A 108 10.56 4.15 -24.01
CA GLU A 108 11.57 4.60 -23.06
C GLU A 108 11.55 6.14 -22.94
N PRO A 109 11.52 6.69 -21.71
CA PRO A 109 11.54 8.13 -21.50
C PRO A 109 12.66 8.82 -22.27
N MET A 110 12.34 9.95 -22.92
CA MET A 110 13.27 10.76 -23.72
C MET A 110 13.80 10.12 -25.01
N SER A 111 13.34 8.92 -25.38
CA SER A 111 13.69 8.29 -26.67
C SER A 111 12.97 8.94 -27.86
N LYS A 112 13.42 8.66 -29.09
CA LYS A 112 12.82 9.26 -30.30
C LYS A 112 11.34 8.87 -30.46
N GLY A 113 10.48 9.89 -30.45
CA GLY A 113 9.04 9.72 -30.58
C GLY A 113 8.35 9.20 -29.31
N TRP A 114 9.04 9.27 -28.17
CA TRP A 114 8.41 9.19 -26.85
C TRP A 114 7.58 10.46 -26.58
N LYS A 115 6.49 10.31 -25.84
CA LYS A 115 5.70 11.41 -25.30
C LYS A 115 5.49 11.24 -23.80
N SER A 116 5.41 12.36 -23.09
CA SER A 116 5.13 12.34 -21.66
C SER A 116 3.72 11.85 -21.38
N VAL A 117 3.53 11.02 -20.35
CA VAL A 117 2.19 10.57 -19.91
C VAL A 117 1.29 11.72 -19.51
N PHE A 118 1.86 12.88 -19.17
CA PHE A 118 1.12 14.10 -18.87
C PHE A 118 0.50 14.79 -20.11
N GLU A 119 0.90 14.36 -21.32
CA GLU A 119 0.27 14.81 -22.57
C GLU A 119 -0.95 13.95 -22.97
N LEU A 120 -1.26 12.88 -22.23
CA LEU A 120 -2.42 12.05 -22.53
C LEU A 120 -3.72 12.85 -22.38
N PRO A 121 -4.58 12.89 -23.42
CA PRO A 121 -5.87 13.57 -23.31
C PRO A 121 -6.72 12.92 -22.23
N TYR A 122 -7.31 13.72 -21.33
CA TYR A 122 -8.20 13.21 -20.30
C TYR A 122 -9.39 12.44 -20.90
N ILE A 123 -9.76 11.34 -20.27
CA ILE A 123 -10.96 10.55 -20.59
C ILE A 123 -11.77 10.36 -19.31
N GLY A 124 -13.08 10.54 -19.37
CA GLY A 124 -13.99 10.39 -18.24
C GLY A 124 -14.40 11.72 -17.61
N GLN A 125 -14.93 11.66 -16.38
CA GLN A 125 -15.38 12.85 -15.67
C GLN A 125 -14.18 13.70 -15.25
N ILE A 126 -13.90 14.72 -16.05
CA ILE A 126 -13.13 15.88 -15.61
C ILE A 126 -14.11 16.72 -14.81
N ASN A 127 -13.99 16.73 -13.48
CA ASN A 127 -14.62 17.80 -12.71
C ASN A 127 -13.90 19.08 -13.12
N SER A 128 -14.51 19.86 -14.00
CA SER A 128 -14.12 21.25 -14.21
C SER A 128 -14.31 21.96 -12.86
N LEU A 129 -13.21 22.15 -12.13
CA LEU A 129 -13.13 23.19 -11.12
C LEU A 129 -12.89 24.52 -11.83
#